data_AF-A0A0Q7GRX0-F1
#
_entry.id   AF-A0A0Q7GRX0-F1
#
_cell.length_a   1.000
_cell.length_b   1.000
_cell.length_c   1.000
_cell.angle_alpha   90.00
_cell.angle_beta   90.00
_cell.angle_gamma   90.00
#
_symmetry.space_group_name_H-M   'P 1'
#
loop_
_entity.id
_entity.type
_entity.pdbx_description
1 polymer ?
#
loop_
_entity_poly.entity_id
_entity_poly.type
_entity_poly.pdbx_seq_one_letter_code
_entity_poly.pdbx_strand_id
1 'polypeptide(L)'
;MKKLSALMIILVGIFISCKKEITLPPPQIEPNPPKEAELVEPAGDQCYTSRLNGNIVALSFNVNSHQEVNGKLSYNITGKDKNEGTIIGNMKGDTLIADYTFMSEGVSSVREVVFLQKDGAFIEGYGDVTDANDKVTFKDKKKLKFDAKNTLIKSDCPE
;
A
#
# COMPACT_ATOMS: atom_id res chain seq x y z
N MET A 1 20.30 -71.78 -56.31
CA MET A 1 20.73 -71.20 -57.61
C MET A 1 20.75 -69.69 -57.50
N LYS A 2 21.89 -69.07 -57.84
CA LYS A 2 22.04 -67.67 -58.33
C LYS A 2 21.76 -66.56 -57.27
N LYS A 3 22.66 -65.63 -56.91
CA LYS A 3 23.99 -65.23 -57.40
C LYS A 3 24.78 -64.54 -56.28
N LEU A 4 26.10 -64.67 -56.44
CA LEU A 4 27.23 -64.05 -55.76
C LEU A 4 27.43 -62.59 -56.21
N SER A 5 27.84 -61.70 -55.29
CA SER A 5 28.77 -60.57 -55.54
C SER A 5 29.21 -60.00 -54.17
N ALA A 6 30.38 -60.35 -53.64
CA ALA A 6 31.71 -59.76 -53.90
C ALA A 6 31.89 -58.30 -53.43
N LEU A 7 32.55 -58.18 -52.27
CA LEU A 7 33.66 -57.28 -51.92
C LEU A 7 33.48 -55.74 -52.00
N MET A 8 33.60 -55.08 -50.84
CA MET A 8 34.68 -54.09 -50.61
C MET A 8 34.77 -53.70 -49.13
N ILE A 9 35.97 -53.89 -48.57
CA ILE A 9 36.39 -53.40 -47.26
C ILE A 9 36.71 -51.92 -47.43
N ILE A 10 36.01 -51.03 -46.72
CA ILE A 10 36.44 -49.66 -46.49
C ILE A 10 36.31 -49.37 -45.00
N LEU A 11 37.47 -49.42 -44.34
CA LEU A 11 37.69 -48.95 -42.99
C LEU A 11 37.73 -47.42 -43.04
N VAL A 12 36.64 -46.75 -42.66
CA VAL A 12 36.63 -45.29 -42.46
C VAL A 12 36.27 -45.03 -41.01
N GLY A 13 37.30 -44.69 -40.23
CA GLY A 13 37.12 -44.10 -38.91
C GLY A 13 36.45 -42.74 -39.05
N ILE A 14 35.26 -42.60 -38.49
CA ILE A 14 34.62 -41.29 -38.31
C ILE A 14 34.57 -41.03 -36.82
N PHE A 15 35.26 -39.96 -36.45
CA PHE A 15 35.38 -39.39 -35.13
C PHE A 15 34.01 -39.33 -34.43
N ILE A 16 33.93 -39.92 -33.25
CA ILE A 16 32.86 -39.67 -32.28
C ILE A 16 32.98 -38.19 -31.88
N SER A 17 32.21 -37.33 -32.55
CA SER A 17 31.91 -36.00 -32.04
C SER A 17 30.67 -36.13 -31.17
N CYS A 18 30.88 -36.34 -29.87
CA CYS A 18 29.84 -36.12 -28.88
C CYS A 18 29.45 -34.65 -28.94
N LYS A 19 28.36 -34.35 -29.66
CA LYS A 19 27.61 -33.12 -29.41
C LYS A 19 27.04 -33.25 -28.00
N LYS A 20 27.71 -32.61 -27.05
CA LYS A 20 27.16 -32.38 -25.72
C LYS A 20 25.95 -31.47 -25.93
N GLU A 21 24.76 -32.04 -26.04
CA GLU A 21 23.55 -31.29 -25.81
C GLU A 21 23.61 -30.78 -24.38
N ILE A 22 23.78 -29.47 -24.25
CA ILE A 22 23.55 -28.77 -23.00
C ILE A 22 22.03 -28.65 -22.90
N THR A 23 21.40 -29.67 -22.32
CA THR A 23 20.06 -29.53 -21.78
C THR A 23 20.20 -28.60 -20.59
N LEU A 24 19.96 -27.31 -20.82
CA LEU A 24 19.75 -26.37 -19.73
C LEU A 24 18.55 -26.90 -18.92
N PRO A 25 18.70 -27.14 -17.60
CA PRO A 25 17.55 -27.41 -16.78
C PRO A 25 16.56 -26.24 -16.92
N PRO A 26 15.24 -26.49 -16.87
CA PRO A 26 14.23 -25.42 -16.86
C PRO A 26 14.60 -24.39 -15.79
N PRO A 27 14.34 -23.09 -15.98
CA PRO A 27 14.62 -22.07 -14.98
C PRO A 27 13.96 -22.50 -13.66
N GLN A 28 14.80 -22.88 -12.70
CA GLN A 28 14.36 -23.23 -11.36
C GLN A 28 14.08 -21.90 -10.67
N ILE A 29 12.80 -21.62 -10.43
CA ILE A 29 12.39 -20.58 -9.51
C ILE A 29 12.75 -21.12 -8.13
N GLU A 30 13.92 -20.75 -7.62
CA GLU A 30 14.22 -20.94 -6.21
C GLU A 30 13.20 -20.11 -5.42
N PRO A 31 12.51 -20.70 -4.42
CA PRO A 31 11.71 -19.92 -3.51
C PRO A 31 12.64 -18.93 -2.82
N ASN A 32 12.40 -17.62 -3.04
CA ASN A 32 13.05 -16.62 -2.21
C ASN A 32 12.76 -16.95 -0.74
N PRO A 33 13.76 -16.84 0.16
CA PRO A 33 13.52 -16.98 1.58
C PRO A 33 12.34 -16.08 1.98
N PRO A 34 11.49 -16.50 2.96
CA PRO A 34 10.45 -15.65 3.48
C PRO A 34 11.03 -14.28 3.76
N LYS A 35 10.44 -13.24 3.17
CA LYS A 35 10.84 -11.86 3.45
C LYS A 35 10.81 -11.73 4.96
N GLU A 36 12.00 -11.68 5.55
CA GLU A 36 12.19 -11.44 6.97
C GLU A 36 11.36 -10.22 7.31
N ALA A 37 10.57 -10.30 8.39
CA ALA A 37 9.74 -9.19 8.81
C ALA A 37 10.68 -8.03 9.11
N GLU A 38 10.85 -7.17 8.11
CA GLU A 38 11.63 -5.96 8.17
C GLU A 38 11.00 -5.17 9.32
N LEU A 39 11.72 -5.06 10.44
CA LEU A 39 11.37 -4.13 11.50
C LEU A 39 11.49 -2.75 10.87
N VAL A 40 10.41 -2.30 10.23
CA VAL A 40 10.32 -0.95 9.67
C VAL A 40 10.44 -0.03 10.87
N GLU A 41 11.59 0.64 10.98
CA GLU A 41 11.78 1.66 12.00
C GLU A 41 10.60 2.64 11.93
N PRO A 42 10.11 3.13 13.08
CA PRO A 42 9.01 4.07 13.11
C PRO A 42 9.31 5.20 12.13
N ALA A 43 8.44 5.35 11.13
CA ALA A 43 8.57 6.46 10.22
C ALA A 43 8.42 7.73 11.08
N GLY A 44 9.43 8.61 11.02
CA GLY A 44 9.31 9.95 11.59
C GLY A 44 8.05 10.65 11.08
N ASP A 45 7.71 11.79 11.70
CA ASP A 45 6.46 12.48 11.42
C ASP A 45 6.23 12.66 9.91
N GLN A 46 5.07 12.19 9.44
CA GLN A 46 4.64 12.32 8.06
C GLN A 46 3.54 13.36 7.99
N CYS A 47 3.66 14.29 7.04
CA CYS A 47 2.68 15.34 6.85
C CYS A 47 2.17 15.39 5.41
N TYR A 48 0.86 15.59 5.29
CA TYR A 48 0.14 15.64 4.03
C TYR A 48 -0.92 16.74 4.08
N THR A 49 -1.09 17.45 2.98
CA THR A 49 -2.05 18.56 2.88
C THR A 49 -2.83 18.48 1.57
N SER A 50 -4.12 18.81 1.63
CA SER A 50 -4.95 19.11 0.46
C SER A 50 -5.37 20.58 0.49
N ARG A 51 -5.41 21.24 -0.68
CA ARG A 51 -5.90 22.60 -0.84
C ARG A 51 -6.83 22.66 -2.05
N LEU A 52 -8.12 22.84 -1.81
CA LEU A 52 -9.14 22.85 -2.85
C LEU A 52 -10.22 23.89 -2.55
N ASN A 53 -10.46 24.82 -3.48
CA ASN A 53 -11.51 25.85 -3.37
C ASN A 53 -11.45 26.67 -2.05
N GLY A 54 -10.25 26.97 -1.58
CA GLY A 54 -10.03 27.68 -0.30
C GLY A 54 -10.09 26.79 0.94
N ASN A 55 -10.53 25.53 0.82
CA ASN A 55 -10.50 24.56 1.91
C ASN A 55 -9.10 23.96 2.04
N ILE A 56 -8.68 23.71 3.28
CA ILE A 56 -7.41 23.06 3.61
C ILE A 56 -7.70 21.85 4.49
N VAL A 57 -7.19 20.69 4.11
CA VAL A 57 -7.16 19.49 4.97
C VAL A 57 -5.70 19.19 5.26
N ALA A 58 -5.31 19.05 6.53
CA ALA A 58 -3.94 18.73 6.92
C ALA A 58 -3.94 17.51 7.85
N LEU A 59 -3.12 16.53 7.48
CA LEU A 59 -2.93 15.26 8.17
C LEU A 59 -1.46 15.14 8.55
N SER A 60 -1.18 14.93 9.84
CA SER A 60 0.17 14.68 10.34
C SER A 60 0.17 13.48 11.27
N PHE A 61 1.05 12.51 11.08
CA PHE A 61 1.09 11.33 11.95
C PHE A 61 2.45 10.63 11.94
N ASN A 62 2.71 9.85 12.98
CA ASN A 62 3.77 8.87 13.01
C ASN A 62 3.17 7.45 12.96
N VAL A 63 3.97 6.48 12.51
CA VAL A 63 3.59 5.06 12.51
C VAL A 63 4.68 4.29 13.24
N ASN A 64 4.31 3.50 14.24
CA ASN A 64 5.29 2.65 14.95
C ASN A 64 5.52 1.31 14.25
N SER A 65 6.45 0.51 14.77
CA SER A 65 6.76 -0.84 14.25
C SER A 65 5.57 -1.81 14.29
N HIS A 66 4.55 -1.53 15.09
CA HIS A 66 3.30 -2.30 15.20
C HIS A 66 2.19 -1.78 14.27
N GLN A 67 2.51 -0.85 13.36
CA GLN A 67 1.56 -0.21 12.45
C GLN A 67 0.51 0.66 13.15
N GLU A 68 0.70 0.98 14.43
CA GLU A 68 -0.18 1.89 15.16
C GLU A 68 0.15 3.34 14.76
N VAL A 69 -0.90 4.13 14.58
CA VAL A 69 -0.83 5.51 14.10
C VAL A 69 -1.29 6.44 15.21
N ASN A 70 -0.49 7.47 15.49
CA ASN A 70 -0.86 8.61 16.33
C ASN A 70 -0.60 9.89 15.55
N GLY A 71 -1.53 10.83 15.61
CA GLY A 71 -1.40 12.04 14.80
C GLY A 71 -2.44 13.10 15.07
N LYS A 72 -2.50 14.06 14.15
CA LYS A 72 -3.46 15.17 14.11
C LYS A 72 -4.09 15.26 12.73
N LEU A 73 -5.33 15.71 12.72
CA LEU A 73 -6.11 15.97 11.51
C LEU A 73 -6.86 17.28 11.68
N SER A 74 -6.83 18.11 10.64
CA SER A 74 -7.56 19.37 10.61
C SER A 74 -8.28 19.56 9.29
N TYR A 75 -9.50 20.07 9.38
CA TYR A 75 -10.33 20.53 8.28
C TYR A 75 -10.58 22.02 8.48
N ASN A 76 -9.96 22.84 7.64
CA ASN A 76 -10.21 24.27 7.55
C ASN A 76 -11.07 24.53 6.32
N ILE A 77 -12.38 24.60 6.52
CA ILE A 77 -13.35 24.79 5.44
C ILE A 77 -13.69 26.28 5.38
N THR A 78 -13.60 26.88 4.19
CA THR A 78 -13.88 28.30 3.99
C THR A 78 -15.30 28.64 4.45
N GLY A 79 -15.42 29.65 5.31
CA GLY A 79 -16.70 30.11 5.85
C GLY A 79 -17.30 29.19 6.94
N LYS A 80 -16.51 28.26 7.47
CA LYS A 80 -16.84 27.44 8.63
C LYS A 80 -15.77 27.63 9.71
N ASP A 81 -16.13 27.27 10.94
CA ASP A 81 -15.15 27.19 12.01
C ASP A 81 -14.18 26.04 11.74
N LYS A 82 -12.90 26.27 12.07
CA LYS A 82 -11.85 25.27 11.92
C LYS A 82 -12.17 24.07 12.81
N ASN A 83 -12.09 22.87 12.23
CA ASN A 83 -12.22 21.61 12.96
C ASN A 83 -10.83 20.96 13.03
N GLU A 84 -10.33 20.71 14.24
CA GLU A 84 -9.04 20.05 14.45
C GLU A 84 -9.09 19.10 15.63
N GLY A 85 -8.24 18.07 15.58
CA GLY A 85 -8.27 17.00 16.56
C GLY A 85 -7.14 16.00 16.39
N THR A 86 -7.19 14.92 17.16
CA THR A 86 -6.20 13.84 17.12
C THR A 86 -6.73 12.65 16.34
N ILE A 87 -5.82 11.89 15.73
CA ILE A 87 -6.14 10.59 15.16
C ILE A 87 -5.38 9.49 15.89
N ILE A 88 -6.08 8.40 16.19
CA ILE A 88 -5.49 7.17 16.72
C ILE A 88 -6.03 6.02 15.88
N GLY A 89 -5.13 5.23 15.29
CA GLY A 89 -5.52 4.23 14.31
C GLY A 89 -4.45 3.21 14.01
N ASN A 90 -4.63 2.51 12.90
CA ASN A 90 -3.66 1.54 12.41
C ASN A 90 -3.56 1.58 10.89
N MET A 91 -2.35 1.34 10.38
CA MET A 91 -2.13 0.99 8.97
C MET A 91 -2.52 -0.47 8.75
N LYS A 92 -3.32 -0.73 7.71
CA LYS A 92 -3.67 -2.08 7.22
C LYS A 92 -3.30 -2.16 5.75
N GLY A 93 -2.09 -2.64 5.47
CA GLY A 93 -1.51 -2.56 4.13
C GLY A 93 -1.35 -1.10 3.72
N ASP A 94 -2.00 -0.69 2.64
CA ASP A 94 -2.00 0.69 2.12
C ASP A 94 -3.09 1.57 2.76
N THR A 95 -3.86 1.08 3.72
CA THR A 95 -5.03 1.80 4.23
C THR A 95 -4.86 2.19 5.70
N LEU A 96 -4.87 3.50 5.99
CA LEU A 96 -5.01 4.02 7.35
C LEU A 96 -6.47 3.98 7.77
N ILE A 97 -6.77 3.35 8.90
CA ILE A 97 -8.09 3.39 9.54
C ILE A 97 -7.89 3.96 10.94
N ALA A 98 -8.54 5.08 11.25
CA ALA A 98 -8.33 5.78 12.51
C ALA A 98 -9.61 6.39 13.06
N ASP A 99 -9.61 6.56 14.38
CA ASP A 99 -10.59 7.38 15.09
C ASP A 99 -10.06 8.80 15.16
N TYR A 100 -10.84 9.73 14.63
CA TYR A 100 -10.63 11.17 14.69
C TYR A 100 -11.46 11.75 15.82
N THR A 101 -10.79 12.25 16.86
CA THR A 101 -11.42 12.87 18.02
C THR A 101 -11.22 14.38 17.95
N PHE A 102 -12.33 15.13 17.93
CA PHE A 102 -12.32 16.58 17.76
C PHE A 102 -13.37 17.24 18.66
N MET A 103 -13.21 18.54 18.92
CA MET A 103 -14.19 19.33 19.66
C MET A 103 -15.18 19.99 18.71
N SER A 104 -16.47 19.89 19.02
CA SER A 104 -17.56 20.57 18.32
C SER A 104 -18.48 21.19 19.35
N GLU A 105 -18.63 22.52 19.32
CA GLU A 105 -19.53 23.25 20.24
C GLU A 105 -19.29 22.95 21.73
N GLY A 106 -18.04 22.67 22.11
CA GLY A 106 -17.66 22.32 23.48
C GLY A 106 -17.86 20.85 23.84
N VAL A 107 -18.27 20.00 22.88
CA VAL A 107 -18.44 18.55 23.06
C VAL A 107 -17.37 17.78 22.27
N SER A 108 -16.73 16.82 22.93
CA SER A 108 -15.80 15.89 22.26
C SER A 108 -16.60 14.91 21.42
N SER A 109 -16.29 14.83 20.13
CA SER A 109 -16.93 13.94 19.16
C SER A 109 -15.89 13.02 18.52
N VAL A 110 -16.28 11.78 18.21
CA VAL A 110 -15.40 10.81 17.55
C VAL A 110 -15.98 10.40 16.20
N ARG A 111 -15.15 10.42 15.15
CA ARG A 111 -15.49 9.94 13.81
C ARG A 111 -14.42 9.00 13.29
N GLU A 112 -14.80 7.89 12.71
CA GLU A 112 -13.89 7.04 11.94
C GLU A 112 -13.52 7.71 10.61
N VAL A 113 -12.21 7.78 10.34
CA VAL A 113 -11.64 8.25 9.08
C VAL A 113 -10.83 7.12 8.45
N VAL A 114 -10.86 7.07 7.12
CA VAL A 114 -10.10 6.07 6.35
C VAL A 114 -9.35 6.78 5.24
N PHE A 115 -8.04 6.56 5.15
CA PHE A 115 -7.22 7.11 4.07
C PHE A 115 -6.52 5.97 3.33
N LEU A 116 -6.63 5.98 2.01
CA LEU A 116 -5.89 5.07 1.13
C LEU A 116 -4.57 5.73 0.73
N GLN A 117 -3.46 5.09 1.08
CA GLN A 117 -2.13 5.45 0.60
C GLN A 117 -1.97 5.00 -0.85
N LYS A 118 -1.67 5.92 -1.74
CA LYS A 118 -1.43 5.63 -3.15
C LYS A 118 -0.48 6.65 -3.75
N ASP A 119 0.53 6.18 -4.47
CA ASP A 119 1.50 7.02 -5.19
C ASP A 119 2.16 8.11 -4.32
N GLY A 120 2.45 7.77 -3.05
CA GLY A 120 3.06 8.70 -2.08
C GLY A 120 2.12 9.79 -1.55
N ALA A 121 0.82 9.67 -1.78
CA ALA A 121 -0.24 10.52 -1.26
C ALA A 121 -1.25 9.71 -0.44
N PHE A 122 -2.15 10.41 0.25
CA PHE A 122 -3.28 9.80 0.94
C PHE A 122 -4.60 10.32 0.36
N ILE A 123 -5.55 9.43 0.11
CA ILE A 123 -6.88 9.78 -0.42
C ILE A 123 -7.91 9.48 0.66
N GLU A 124 -8.63 10.50 1.12
CA GLU A 124 -9.68 10.30 2.12
C GLU A 124 -10.88 9.57 1.51
N GLY A 125 -11.27 8.48 2.17
CA GLY A 125 -12.42 7.66 1.83
C GLY A 125 -13.71 8.22 2.38
N TYR A 126 -14.80 8.01 1.64
CA TYR A 126 -16.15 8.37 2.06
C TYR A 126 -17.14 7.24 1.75
N GLY A 127 -18.24 7.21 2.51
CA GLY A 127 -19.29 6.22 2.34
C GLY A 127 -20.38 6.38 3.40
N ASP A 128 -21.31 5.43 3.42
CA ASP A 128 -22.41 5.44 4.38
C ASP A 128 -21.90 5.23 5.81
N VAL A 129 -22.33 6.09 6.72
CA VAL A 129 -21.97 6.04 8.14
C VAL A 129 -23.16 5.67 9.02
N THR A 130 -22.87 5.16 10.20
CA THR A 130 -23.80 4.97 11.31
C THR A 130 -23.29 5.69 12.53
N ASP A 131 -24.21 6.13 13.37
CA ASP A 131 -23.91 6.76 14.65
C ASP A 131 -24.35 5.82 15.78
N ALA A 132 -23.41 5.45 16.65
CA ALA A 132 -23.68 4.65 17.84
C ALA A 132 -22.59 4.90 18.89
N ASN A 133 -22.99 4.99 20.16
CA ASN A 133 -22.08 5.18 21.30
C ASN A 133 -21.14 6.40 21.13
N ASP A 134 -21.70 7.55 20.75
CA ASP A 134 -20.98 8.82 20.57
C ASP A 134 -19.84 8.75 19.52
N LYS A 135 -19.95 7.80 18.59
CA LYS A 135 -18.99 7.55 17.53
C LYS A 135 -19.67 7.34 16.18
N VAL A 136 -19.30 8.17 15.22
CA VAL A 136 -19.68 8.00 13.82
C VAL A 136 -18.70 7.03 13.14
N THR A 137 -19.20 5.93 12.58
CA THR A 137 -18.37 4.89 11.90
C THR A 137 -18.90 4.53 10.53
N PHE A 138 -18.05 4.01 9.64
CA PHE A 138 -18.51 3.51 8.35
C PHE A 138 -19.28 2.20 8.50
N LYS A 139 -20.48 2.13 7.89
CA LYS A 139 -21.31 0.91 7.89
C LYS A 139 -20.61 -0.27 7.24
N ASP A 140 -19.91 -0.02 6.14
CA ASP A 140 -19.18 -1.03 5.39
C ASP A 140 -17.93 -0.42 4.74
N LYS A 141 -16.77 -0.72 5.32
CA LYS A 141 -15.47 -0.21 4.85
C LYS A 141 -15.10 -0.71 3.44
N LYS A 142 -15.67 -1.84 2.98
CA LYS A 142 -15.43 -2.37 1.63
C LYS A 142 -16.16 -1.59 0.55
N LYS A 143 -17.17 -0.79 0.94
CA LYS A 143 -17.95 0.07 0.03
C LYS A 143 -17.47 1.52 0.01
N LEU A 144 -16.36 1.81 0.69
CA LEU A 144 -15.76 3.13 0.67
C LEU A 144 -15.35 3.51 -0.75
N LYS A 145 -15.57 4.77 -1.06
CA LYS A 145 -15.15 5.39 -2.31
C LYS A 145 -13.99 6.33 -2.02
N PHE A 146 -13.04 6.37 -2.94
CA PHE A 146 -11.86 7.23 -2.87
C PHE A 146 -11.88 8.12 -4.12
N ASP A 147 -12.15 9.41 -3.93
CA ASP A 147 -12.15 10.40 -5.02
C ASP A 147 -10.83 11.16 -5.03
N ALA A 148 -10.22 11.33 -6.20
CA ALA A 148 -8.97 12.05 -6.36
C ALA A 148 -9.04 13.51 -5.85
N LYS A 149 -10.23 14.11 -5.77
CA LYS A 149 -10.44 15.44 -5.17
C LYS A 149 -10.12 15.48 -3.67
N ASN A 150 -10.16 14.33 -3.00
CA ASN A 150 -9.84 14.18 -1.58
C ASN A 150 -8.38 13.74 -1.36
N THR A 151 -7.50 13.98 -2.33
CA THR A 151 -6.07 13.63 -2.21
C THR A 151 -5.35 14.68 -1.37
N LEU A 152 -4.61 14.19 -0.38
CA LEU A 152 -3.63 14.93 0.41
C LEU A 152 -2.24 14.55 -0.09
N ILE A 153 -1.49 15.56 -0.56
CA ILE A 153 -0.13 15.39 -1.07
C ILE A 153 0.87 15.63 0.06
N LYS A 154 2.03 14.96 -0.03
CA LYS A 154 3.10 15.12 0.96
C LYS A 154 3.50 16.60 1.09
N SER A 155 3.69 17.04 2.32
CA SER A 155 4.11 18.40 2.67
C SER A 155 5.08 18.37 3.83
N ASP A 156 5.75 19.49 4.08
CA ASP A 156 6.57 19.64 5.28
C ASP A 156 5.69 19.60 6.53
N CYS A 157 6.22 18.99 7.59
CA CYS A 157 5.59 19.05 8.89
C CYS A 157 5.82 20.44 9.50
N PRO A 158 4.80 21.03 10.14
CA PRO A 158 5.00 22.28 10.88
C PRO A 158 6.01 22.03 12.02
N GLU A 159 6.95 22.97 12.18
CA GLU A 159 7.91 23.00 13.30
C GLU A 159 7.22 23.11 14.67
#